data_AF-A0A2V3PUS2-F1
#
_entry.id   AF-A0A2V3PUS2-F1
#
_cell.length_a   1.000
_cell.length_b   1.000
_cell.length_c   1.000
_cell.angle_alpha   90.00
_cell.angle_beta   90.00
_cell.angle_gamma   90.00
#
_symmetry.space_group_name_H-M   'P 1'
#
loop_
_entity.id
_entity.type
_entity.pdbx_description
1 polymer ?
#
loop_
_entity_poly.entity_id
_entity_poly.type
_entity_poly.pdbx_seq_one_letter_code
_entity_poly.pdbx_strand_id
1 'polypeptide(L)'
;MKKKLLLFVLFSVFIVKAQENISFPASFKLNPKLLSGMVIAEIPAEYKKEGIINNPAVIEDTHAIRMMANSDNRDILQLYYEIYETKEEDDYGRDDAGVIVSRFVSEEALKNNLGELRNQSNLAYLVKNNYLIKVWSDASQNSEEHINGMVNYYQNSLQAELYQAAEQPGDTTEVVQIEFYEPADSTGISLW
;
A
#
# COMPACT_ATOMS: atom_id res chain seq x y z
N MET A 1 -6.55 -4.55 68.96
CA MET A 1 -5.76 -3.65 68.08
C MET A 1 -4.75 -4.54 67.35
N LYS A 2 -4.59 -4.60 66.03
CA LYS A 2 -4.74 -3.64 64.93
C LYS A 2 -5.20 -4.41 63.68
N LYS A 3 -6.21 -3.92 62.96
CA LYS A 3 -6.55 -4.42 61.61
C LYS A 3 -5.53 -3.86 60.63
N LYS A 4 -4.75 -4.71 59.95
CA LYS A 4 -3.93 -4.30 58.81
C LYS A 4 -4.84 -4.22 57.58
N LEU A 5 -5.24 -3.01 57.22
CA LEU A 5 -5.95 -2.73 55.99
C LEU A 5 -4.91 -2.72 54.86
N LEU A 6 -4.89 -3.76 54.03
CA LEU A 6 -4.04 -3.81 52.84
C LEU A 6 -4.73 -2.98 51.75
N LEU A 7 -4.17 -1.83 51.41
CA LEU A 7 -4.69 -0.95 50.38
C LEU A 7 -4.19 -1.45 49.01
N PHE A 8 -5.01 -2.22 48.29
CA PHE A 8 -4.78 -2.52 46.88
C PHE A 8 -5.31 -1.35 46.05
N VAL A 9 -4.43 -0.45 45.63
CA VAL A 9 -4.74 0.54 44.59
C VAL A 9 -4.50 -0.15 43.24
N LEU A 10 -5.52 -0.84 42.75
CA LEU A 10 -5.57 -1.33 41.36
C LEU A 10 -5.81 -0.11 40.46
N PHE A 11 -4.73 0.52 40.01
CA PHE A 11 -4.78 1.52 38.95
C PHE A 11 -4.88 0.80 37.61
N SER A 12 -6.09 0.35 37.26
CA SER A 12 -6.41 -0.13 35.92
C SER A 12 -6.40 1.06 34.98
N VAL A 13 -5.24 1.39 34.40
CA VAL A 13 -5.17 2.35 33.30
C VAL A 13 -5.81 1.67 32.09
N PHE A 14 -7.13 1.81 31.97
CA PHE A 14 -7.79 1.60 30.68
C PHE A 14 -7.31 2.72 29.77
N ILE A 15 -6.23 2.48 29.03
CA ILE A 15 -5.92 3.28 27.85
C ILE A 15 -7.05 2.95 26.87
N VAL A 16 -8.14 3.72 26.95
CA VAL A 16 -9.13 3.77 25.89
C VAL A 16 -8.38 4.32 24.70
N LYS A 17 -7.88 3.45 23.82
CA LYS A 17 -7.48 3.87 22.47
C LYS A 17 -8.73 4.52 21.92
N ALA A 18 -8.72 5.85 21.82
CA ALA A 18 -9.77 6.56 21.12
C ALA A 18 -9.83 5.94 19.73
N GLN A 19 -10.91 5.21 19.44
CA GLN A 19 -11.13 4.69 18.10
C GLN A 19 -11.32 5.93 17.24
N GLU A 20 -10.29 6.30 16.48
CA GLU A 20 -10.40 7.36 15.48
C GLU A 20 -11.56 6.97 14.56
N ASN A 21 -12.60 7.79 14.55
CA ASN A 21 -13.74 7.58 13.67
C ASN A 21 -13.27 7.81 12.24
N ILE A 22 -13.00 6.72 11.53
CA ILE A 22 -12.70 6.75 10.09
C ILE A 22 -13.97 7.21 9.36
N SER A 23 -13.89 8.38 8.71
CA SER A 23 -14.95 8.92 7.86
C SER A 23 -14.65 8.51 6.42
N PHE A 24 -15.27 7.43 5.95
CA PHE A 24 -15.08 6.97 4.58
C PHE A 24 -15.91 7.82 3.59
N PRO A 25 -15.34 8.33 2.48
CA PRO A 25 -13.95 8.19 2.03
C PRO A 25 -13.01 9.32 2.52
N ALA A 26 -13.52 10.37 3.18
CA ALA A 26 -12.78 11.58 3.50
C ALA A 26 -11.44 11.35 4.22
N SER A 27 -11.37 10.39 5.14
CA SER A 27 -10.17 9.99 5.86
C SER A 27 -9.06 9.43 4.96
N PHE A 28 -9.41 8.91 3.78
CA PHE A 28 -8.48 8.26 2.87
C PHE A 28 -8.00 9.15 1.72
N LYS A 29 -8.44 10.41 1.70
CA LYS A 29 -8.06 11.32 0.63
C LYS A 29 -6.55 11.48 0.55
N LEU A 30 -5.98 11.32 -0.65
CA LEU A 30 -4.54 11.45 -0.83
C LEU A 30 -4.14 12.93 -0.76
N ASN A 31 -2.96 13.22 -0.23
CA ASN A 31 -2.38 14.55 -0.32
C ASN A 31 -1.72 14.71 -1.71
N PRO A 32 -2.29 15.51 -2.64
CA PRO A 32 -1.79 15.60 -4.01
C PRO A 32 -0.36 16.18 -4.10
N LYS A 33 0.12 16.85 -3.04
CA LYS A 33 1.51 17.34 -2.97
C LYS A 33 2.55 16.22 -2.97
N LEU A 34 2.15 14.99 -2.61
CA LEU A 34 3.01 13.81 -2.64
C LEU A 34 3.30 13.33 -4.08
N LEU A 35 2.48 13.75 -5.04
CA LEU A 35 2.57 13.39 -6.46
C LEU A 35 2.78 14.67 -7.29
N SER A 36 3.79 15.45 -6.92
CA SER A 36 4.05 16.74 -7.56
C SER A 36 4.31 16.58 -9.06
N GLY A 37 3.57 17.34 -9.88
CA GLY A 37 3.66 17.27 -11.35
C GLY A 37 2.60 16.37 -11.99
N MET A 38 1.91 15.54 -11.22
CA MET A 38 0.80 14.73 -11.70
C MET A 38 -0.55 15.44 -11.53
N VAL A 39 -1.54 15.04 -12.30
CA VAL A 39 -2.92 15.53 -12.24
C VAL A 39 -3.88 14.37 -12.09
N ILE A 40 -5.08 14.63 -11.57
CA ILE A 40 -6.14 13.61 -11.53
C ILE A 40 -6.37 13.07 -12.94
N ALA A 41 -6.23 11.76 -13.08
CA ALA A 41 -6.38 11.07 -14.36
C ALA A 41 -7.83 11.12 -14.85
N GLU A 42 -8.00 11.31 -16.15
CA GLU A 42 -9.31 11.17 -16.77
C GLU A 42 -9.73 9.70 -16.78
N ILE A 43 -11.01 9.43 -16.49
CA ILE A 43 -11.51 8.05 -16.57
C ILE A 43 -11.65 7.62 -18.04
N PRO A 44 -11.01 6.51 -18.47
CA PRO A 44 -11.15 5.99 -19.83
C PRO A 44 -12.59 5.58 -20.17
N ALA A 45 -12.89 5.53 -21.47
CA ALA A 45 -14.26 5.30 -21.96
C ALA A 45 -14.80 3.91 -21.59
N GLU A 46 -13.93 2.91 -21.50
CA GLU A 46 -14.24 1.55 -21.08
C GLU A 46 -14.73 1.50 -19.64
N TYR A 47 -14.08 2.18 -18.70
CA TYR A 47 -14.52 2.25 -17.31
C TYR A 47 -15.82 3.05 -17.16
N LYS A 48 -16.01 4.09 -17.98
CA LYS A 48 -17.28 4.87 -18.00
C LYS A 48 -18.48 4.01 -18.40
N LYS A 49 -18.33 3.06 -19.33
CA LYS A 49 -19.40 2.13 -19.74
C LYS A 49 -19.86 1.24 -18.58
N GLU A 50 -18.97 0.97 -17.65
CA GLU A 50 -19.18 0.12 -16.48
C GLU A 50 -19.61 0.93 -15.24
N GLY A 51 -19.94 2.22 -15.41
CA GLY A 51 -20.47 3.08 -14.35
C GLY A 51 -19.43 3.83 -13.52
N ILE A 52 -18.15 3.75 -13.90
CA ILE A 52 -17.04 4.45 -13.24
C ILE A 52 -16.84 5.78 -13.96
N ILE A 53 -17.40 6.87 -13.41
CA ILE A 53 -17.56 8.13 -14.17
C ILE A 53 -16.58 9.22 -13.73
N ASN A 54 -16.24 9.28 -12.45
CA ASN A 54 -15.47 10.38 -11.85
C ASN A 54 -14.14 9.89 -11.31
N ASN A 55 -13.17 10.78 -11.15
CA ASN A 55 -11.95 10.54 -10.38
C ASN A 55 -11.70 11.78 -9.52
N PRO A 56 -11.53 11.68 -8.20
CA PRO A 56 -11.72 10.49 -7.37
C PRO A 56 -13.20 10.08 -7.20
N ALA A 57 -13.47 8.84 -6.82
CA ALA A 57 -14.84 8.37 -6.56
C ALA A 57 -14.93 7.19 -5.60
N VAL A 58 -16.15 6.92 -5.11
CA VAL A 58 -16.52 5.69 -4.39
C VAL A 58 -17.39 4.83 -5.32
N ILE A 59 -17.09 3.54 -5.37
CA ILE A 59 -17.85 2.51 -6.09
C ILE A 59 -18.50 1.59 -5.06
N GLU A 60 -19.79 1.31 -5.25
CA GLU A 60 -20.56 0.34 -4.45
C GLU A 60 -21.09 -0.83 -5.30
N ASP A 61 -21.14 -0.64 -6.62
CA ASP A 61 -21.57 -1.68 -7.54
C ASP A 61 -20.54 -2.83 -7.57
N THR A 62 -21.00 -4.04 -7.31
CA THR A 62 -20.13 -5.21 -7.20
C THR A 62 -19.40 -5.53 -8.51
N HIS A 63 -20.01 -5.27 -9.68
CA HIS A 63 -19.34 -5.53 -10.95
C HIS A 63 -18.18 -4.56 -11.16
N ALA A 64 -18.43 -3.26 -10.97
CA ALA A 64 -17.40 -2.23 -11.08
C ALA A 64 -16.28 -2.39 -10.04
N ILE A 65 -16.60 -2.82 -8.81
CA ILE A 65 -15.58 -3.14 -7.79
C ILE A 65 -14.66 -4.26 -8.27
N ARG A 66 -15.20 -5.35 -8.82
CA ARG A 66 -14.38 -6.48 -9.30
C ARG A 66 -13.48 -6.08 -10.45
N MET A 67 -13.98 -5.23 -11.36
CA MET A 67 -13.19 -4.68 -12.44
C MET A 67 -12.02 -3.82 -11.93
N MET A 68 -12.27 -2.90 -10.99
CA MET A 68 -11.23 -2.01 -10.46
C MET A 68 -10.23 -2.71 -9.55
N ALA A 69 -10.70 -3.63 -8.71
CA ALA A 69 -9.84 -4.39 -7.81
C ALA A 69 -9.07 -5.51 -8.54
N ASN A 70 -9.44 -5.82 -9.79
CA ASN A 70 -8.99 -7.01 -10.52
C ASN A 70 -9.11 -8.28 -9.66
N SER A 71 -10.26 -8.44 -9.01
CA SER A 71 -10.50 -9.49 -8.02
C SER A 71 -11.96 -9.90 -8.02
N ASP A 72 -12.24 -11.21 -7.90
CA ASP A 72 -13.60 -11.74 -7.75
C ASP A 72 -14.13 -11.66 -6.30
N ASN A 73 -13.37 -11.00 -5.42
CA ASN A 73 -13.67 -10.90 -4.00
C ASN A 73 -15.03 -10.22 -3.74
N ARG A 74 -15.93 -10.96 -3.10
CA ARG A 74 -17.30 -10.51 -2.79
C ARG A 74 -17.43 -9.84 -1.43
N ASP A 75 -16.36 -9.84 -0.65
CA ASP A 75 -16.34 -9.28 0.70
C ASP A 75 -16.05 -7.77 0.71
N ILE A 76 -15.76 -7.18 -0.45
CA ILE A 76 -15.56 -5.73 -0.61
C ILE A 76 -16.93 -5.07 -0.80
N LEU A 77 -17.30 -4.19 0.14
CA LEU A 77 -18.54 -3.42 0.10
C LEU A 77 -18.43 -2.15 -0.72
N GLN A 78 -17.29 -1.47 -0.61
CA GLN A 78 -17.04 -0.19 -1.25
C GLN A 78 -15.58 -0.09 -1.65
N LEU A 79 -15.31 0.56 -2.78
CA LEU A 79 -13.96 0.89 -3.22
C LEU A 79 -13.87 2.40 -3.41
N TYR A 80 -12.94 3.05 -2.72
CA TYR A 80 -12.55 4.42 -2.98
C TYR A 80 -11.29 4.45 -3.83
N TYR A 81 -11.18 5.35 -4.80
CA TYR A 81 -9.95 5.52 -5.55
C TYR A 81 -9.66 6.99 -5.87
N GLU A 82 -8.36 7.30 -5.93
CA GLU A 82 -7.82 8.50 -6.57
C GLU A 82 -6.65 8.08 -7.45
N ILE A 83 -6.74 8.39 -8.74
CA ILE A 83 -5.67 8.07 -9.71
C ILE A 83 -5.12 9.37 -10.27
N TYR A 84 -3.81 9.49 -10.32
CA TYR A 84 -3.09 10.62 -10.88
C TYR A 84 -2.23 10.12 -12.06
N GLU A 85 -2.07 10.96 -13.08
CA GLU A 85 -1.23 10.70 -14.25
C GLU A 85 -0.28 11.87 -14.51
N THR A 86 0.85 11.59 -15.17
CA THR A 86 1.68 12.66 -15.73
C THR A 86 0.94 13.42 -16.82
N LYS A 87 1.16 14.74 -16.90
CA LYS A 87 0.53 15.57 -17.95
C LYS A 87 1.08 15.28 -19.34
N GLU A 88 2.36 14.94 -19.40
CA GLU A 88 3.09 14.70 -20.64
C GLU A 88 3.37 13.20 -20.74
N GLU A 89 3.12 12.67 -21.93
CA GLU A 89 3.47 11.31 -22.31
C GLU A 89 4.94 11.30 -22.70
N ASP A 90 5.72 10.37 -22.16
CA ASP A 90 7.10 10.13 -22.59
C ASP A 90 7.18 8.91 -23.52
N ASP A 91 8.38 8.44 -23.83
CA ASP A 91 8.61 7.29 -24.72
C ASP A 91 8.00 5.97 -24.20
N TYR A 92 7.57 5.93 -22.93
CA TYR A 92 6.98 4.77 -22.26
C TYR A 92 5.49 4.95 -21.93
N GLY A 93 4.91 6.10 -22.27
CA GLY A 93 3.51 6.43 -22.03
C GLY A 93 3.32 7.47 -20.92
N ARG A 94 2.14 7.49 -20.32
CA ARG A 94 1.89 8.28 -19.11
C ARG A 94 2.09 7.39 -17.90
N ASP A 95 2.96 7.83 -17.00
CA ASP A 95 3.09 7.21 -15.69
C ASP A 95 1.87 7.56 -14.85
N ASP A 96 1.33 6.58 -14.12
CA ASP A 96 0.26 6.78 -13.16
C ASP A 96 0.69 6.47 -11.73
N ALA A 97 -0.05 7.02 -10.77
CA ALA A 97 0.14 6.77 -9.35
C ALA A 97 -1.16 7.05 -8.61
N GLY A 98 -1.33 6.46 -7.43
CA GLY A 98 -2.52 6.75 -6.66
C GLY A 98 -2.78 5.82 -5.51
N VAL A 99 -4.06 5.81 -5.13
CA VAL A 99 -4.57 5.01 -4.03
C VAL A 99 -5.90 4.35 -4.41
N ILE A 100 -6.04 3.09 -4.01
CA ILE A 100 -7.30 2.35 -3.99
C ILE A 100 -7.51 1.87 -2.56
N VAL A 101 -8.68 2.17 -1.99
CA VAL A 101 -9.08 1.73 -0.66
C VAL A 101 -10.30 0.83 -0.74
N SER A 102 -10.10 -0.44 -0.39
CA SER A 102 -11.16 -1.44 -0.32
C SER A 102 -11.69 -1.52 1.10
N ARG A 103 -12.99 -1.29 1.28
CA ARG A 103 -13.70 -1.49 2.54
C ARG A 103 -14.33 -2.89 2.55
N PHE A 104 -13.83 -3.75 3.42
CA PHE A 104 -14.35 -5.10 3.60
C PHE A 104 -15.57 -5.13 4.52
N VAL A 105 -16.39 -6.17 4.42
CA VAL A 105 -17.52 -6.42 5.35
C VAL A 105 -17.07 -6.53 6.81
N SER A 106 -15.85 -7.00 7.05
CA SER A 106 -15.26 -7.17 8.38
C SER A 106 -13.73 -7.21 8.32
N GLU A 107 -13.06 -7.07 9.47
CA GLU A 107 -11.60 -7.27 9.57
C GLU A 107 -11.21 -8.72 9.28
N GLU A 108 -12.06 -9.69 9.62
CA GLU A 108 -11.84 -11.10 9.34
C GLU A 108 -11.86 -11.37 7.84
N ALA A 109 -12.83 -10.79 7.13
CA ALA A 109 -12.89 -10.89 5.68
C ALA A 109 -11.64 -10.27 5.02
N LEU A 110 -11.17 -9.12 5.50
CA LEU A 110 -9.89 -8.58 5.05
C LEU A 110 -8.74 -9.58 5.28
N LYS A 111 -8.60 -10.10 6.50
CA LYS A 111 -7.51 -11.04 6.85
C LYS A 111 -7.50 -12.28 5.95
N ASN A 112 -8.66 -12.81 5.59
CA ASN A 112 -8.79 -13.97 4.70
C ASN A 112 -8.31 -13.68 3.27
N ASN A 113 -8.25 -12.42 2.87
CA ASN A 113 -7.86 -12.00 1.52
C ASN A 113 -6.42 -11.45 1.45
N LEU A 114 -5.77 -11.16 2.58
CA LEU A 114 -4.40 -10.63 2.59
C LEU A 114 -3.38 -11.59 1.96
N GLY A 115 -3.59 -12.91 2.10
CA GLY A 115 -2.68 -13.93 1.54
C GLY A 115 -2.64 -13.98 0.00
N GLU A 116 -3.57 -13.33 -0.68
CA GLU A 116 -3.60 -13.23 -2.15
C GLU A 116 -2.73 -12.08 -2.66
N LEU A 117 -2.35 -11.14 -1.80
CA LEU A 117 -1.53 -10.00 -2.17
C LEU A 117 -0.10 -10.44 -2.49
N ARG A 118 0.54 -9.72 -3.42
CA ARG A 118 1.93 -9.93 -3.82
C ARG A 118 2.67 -8.61 -3.77
N ASN A 119 3.90 -8.64 -3.27
CA ASN A 119 4.79 -7.49 -3.33
C ASN A 119 5.19 -7.23 -4.79
N GLN A 120 5.23 -5.95 -5.16
CA GLN A 120 5.84 -5.45 -6.39
C GLN A 120 6.56 -4.14 -6.06
N SER A 121 7.61 -3.81 -6.81
CA SER A 121 8.44 -2.63 -6.54
C SER A 121 7.69 -1.30 -6.63
N ASN A 122 6.62 -1.27 -7.41
CA ASN A 122 5.79 -0.09 -7.69
C ASN A 122 4.54 0.01 -6.80
N LEU A 123 4.38 -0.82 -5.76
CA LEU A 123 3.20 -0.79 -4.90
C LEU A 123 3.50 -1.06 -3.42
N ALA A 124 2.57 -0.65 -2.56
CA ALA A 124 2.54 -1.06 -1.16
C ALA A 124 1.11 -1.21 -0.65
N TYR A 125 0.94 -2.04 0.39
CA TYR A 125 -0.34 -2.29 1.04
C TYR A 125 -0.30 -1.85 2.49
N LEU A 126 -1.32 -1.13 2.93
CA LEU A 126 -1.53 -0.82 4.34
C LEU A 126 -2.90 -1.30 4.79
N VAL A 127 -3.01 -1.65 6.07
CA VAL A 127 -4.24 -2.13 6.68
C VAL A 127 -4.65 -1.20 7.82
N LYS A 128 -5.93 -0.85 7.86
CA LYS A 128 -6.53 -0.17 9.01
C LYS A 128 -7.92 -0.75 9.25
N ASN A 129 -8.15 -1.39 10.39
CA ASN A 129 -9.40 -2.10 10.69
C ASN A 129 -9.79 -3.03 9.52
N ASN A 130 -10.95 -2.81 8.91
CA ASN A 130 -11.47 -3.55 7.74
C ASN A 130 -11.17 -2.85 6.40
N TYR A 131 -10.20 -1.95 6.35
CA TYR A 131 -9.77 -1.25 5.14
C TYR A 131 -8.41 -1.75 4.68
N LEU A 132 -8.31 -2.08 3.40
CA LEU A 132 -7.05 -2.28 2.68
C LEU A 132 -6.77 -1.02 1.87
N ILE A 133 -5.62 -0.40 2.08
CA ILE A 133 -5.12 0.74 1.33
C ILE A 133 -4.03 0.21 0.40
N LYS A 134 -4.29 0.16 -0.89
CA LYS A 134 -3.28 -0.09 -1.93
C LYS A 134 -2.80 1.26 -2.45
N VAL A 135 -1.50 1.52 -2.34
CA VAL A 135 -0.84 2.65 -2.99
C VAL A 135 0.08 2.13 -4.07
N TRP A 136 0.24 2.88 -5.17
CA TRP A 136 1.17 2.52 -6.23
C TRP A 136 1.70 3.76 -6.95
N SER A 137 2.83 3.60 -7.61
CA SER A 137 3.38 4.61 -8.51
C SER A 137 4.20 3.92 -9.60
N ASP A 138 3.79 4.09 -10.84
CA ASP A 138 4.52 3.61 -12.02
C ASP A 138 5.56 4.62 -12.52
N ALA A 139 5.64 5.78 -11.85
CA ALA A 139 6.62 6.83 -12.13
C ALA A 139 8.07 6.29 -12.19
N SER A 140 8.64 6.21 -13.39
CA SER A 140 9.93 5.55 -13.63
C SER A 140 11.10 6.10 -12.79
N GLN A 141 11.08 7.41 -12.48
CA GLN A 141 12.16 8.09 -11.75
C GLN A 141 11.88 8.28 -10.25
N ASN A 142 10.61 8.34 -9.84
CA ASN A 142 10.21 8.75 -8.49
C ASN A 142 9.25 7.76 -7.80
N SER A 143 9.06 6.56 -8.35
CA SER A 143 8.14 5.54 -7.83
C SER A 143 8.36 5.26 -6.34
N GLU A 144 9.59 4.98 -5.94
CA GLU A 144 9.92 4.67 -4.55
C GLU A 144 9.65 5.86 -3.61
N GLU A 145 10.00 7.08 -4.02
CA GLU A 145 9.74 8.29 -3.24
C GLU A 145 8.23 8.52 -3.06
N HIS A 146 7.45 8.38 -4.13
CA HIS A 146 5.99 8.48 -4.08
C HIS A 146 5.39 7.43 -3.14
N ILE A 147 5.77 6.16 -3.29
CA ILE A 147 5.25 5.06 -2.45
C ILE A 147 5.59 5.32 -0.99
N ASN A 148 6.84 5.64 -0.67
CA ASN A 148 7.26 5.95 0.68
C ASN A 148 6.52 7.16 1.26
N GLY A 149 6.31 8.21 0.45
CA GLY A 149 5.52 9.38 0.82
C GLY A 149 4.07 9.04 1.16
N MET A 150 3.42 8.22 0.34
CA MET A 150 2.04 7.80 0.55
C MET A 150 1.90 6.83 1.74
N VAL A 151 2.81 5.88 1.89
CA VAL A 151 2.88 4.99 3.06
C VAL A 151 2.99 5.81 4.34
N ASN A 152 3.98 6.71 4.41
CA ASN A 152 4.17 7.58 5.57
C ASN A 152 2.94 8.46 5.84
N TYR A 153 2.29 8.97 4.80
CA TYR A 153 1.07 9.76 4.94
C TYR A 153 -0.05 8.97 5.62
N TYR A 154 -0.34 7.75 5.18
CA TYR A 154 -1.40 6.93 5.77
C TYR A 154 -1.04 6.35 7.14
N GLN A 155 0.22 6.02 7.39
CA GLN A 155 0.70 5.65 8.71
C GLN A 155 0.51 6.80 9.71
N ASN A 156 0.81 8.04 9.33
CA ASN A 156 0.70 9.19 10.22
C ASN A 156 -0.75 9.69 10.39
N SER A 157 -1.54 9.71 9.32
CA SER A 157 -2.89 10.27 9.34
C SER A 157 -3.96 9.31 9.87
N LEU A 158 -3.76 8.00 9.67
CA LEU A 158 -4.73 6.97 10.04
C LEU A 158 -4.18 5.90 10.97
N GLN A 159 -2.88 5.94 11.31
CA GLN A 159 -2.22 4.86 12.03
C GLN A 159 -2.45 3.52 11.32
N ALA A 160 -2.40 3.53 9.99
CA ALA A 160 -2.48 2.32 9.17
C ALA A 160 -1.17 1.52 9.31
N GLU A 161 -1.26 0.19 9.29
CA GLU A 161 -0.10 -0.69 9.43
C GLU A 161 0.35 -1.17 8.06
N LEU A 162 1.64 -1.09 7.77
CA LEU A 162 2.20 -1.62 6.51
C LEU A 162 2.07 -3.14 6.51
N TYR A 163 1.45 -3.69 5.47
CA TYR A 163 1.33 -5.13 5.27
C TYR A 163 2.46 -5.62 4.36
N GLN A 164 3.21 -6.61 4.84
CA GLN A 164 4.25 -7.29 4.08
C GLN A 164 3.62 -8.46 3.32
N ALA A 165 3.37 -8.27 2.02
CA ALA A 165 2.83 -9.35 1.19
C ALA A 165 3.92 -10.36 0.83
N ALA A 166 3.53 -11.53 0.33
CA ALA A 166 4.48 -12.52 -0.14
C ALA A 166 5.21 -12.00 -1.38
N GLU A 167 6.50 -12.33 -1.51
CA GLU A 167 7.27 -12.07 -2.73
C GLU A 167 6.66 -12.84 -3.91
N GLN A 168 6.66 -12.20 -5.08
CA GLN A 168 6.22 -12.85 -6.30
C GLN A 168 7.29 -13.88 -6.71
N PRO A 169 6.94 -15.16 -6.96
CA PRO A 169 7.92 -16.16 -7.40
C PRO A 169 8.54 -15.71 -8.73
N GLY A 170 9.82 -15.36 -8.73
CA GLY A 170 10.55 -14.86 -9.90
C GLY A 170 11.34 -13.57 -9.69
N ASP A 171 11.15 -12.88 -8.55
CA ASP A 171 11.86 -11.64 -8.21
C ASP A 171 13.02 -11.84 -7.21
N THR A 172 13.64 -13.04 -7.24
CA THR A 172 14.92 -13.23 -6.56
C THR A 172 15.98 -12.48 -7.34
N THR A 173 16.30 -11.27 -6.89
CA THR A 173 17.61 -10.68 -7.20
C THR A 173 18.65 -11.65 -6.61
N GLU A 174 19.32 -12.42 -7.46
CA GLU A 174 20.52 -13.13 -7.06
C GLU A 174 21.49 -12.07 -6.52
N VAL A 175 21.68 -12.07 -5.20
CA VAL A 175 22.79 -11.36 -4.59
C VAL A 175 24.04 -12.08 -5.07
N VAL A 176 24.61 -11.62 -6.19
CA VAL A 176 25.93 -12.06 -6.64
C VAL A 176 26.90 -11.66 -5.54
N GLN A 177 27.27 -12.61 -4.69
CA GLN A 177 28.47 -12.49 -3.87
C GLN A 177 29.65 -12.41 -4.83
N ILE A 178 30.10 -11.19 -5.10
CA ILE A 178 31.40 -10.97 -5.72
C ILE A 178 32.43 -11.29 -4.64
N GLU A 179 32.90 -12.53 -4.60
CA GLU A 179 34.15 -12.85 -3.94
C GLU A 179 35.28 -12.20 -4.74
N PHE A 180 35.89 -11.16 -4.17
CA PHE A 180 37.14 -10.62 -4.69
C PHE A 180 38.24 -11.66 -4.45
N TYR A 181 38.66 -12.34 -5.52
CA TYR A 181 39.87 -13.15 -5.52
C TYR A 181 41.08 -12.21 -5.52
N GLU A 182 41.77 -12.09 -4.38
CA GLU A 182 43.11 -11.51 -4.35
C GLU A 182 44.07 -12.45 -5.10
N PRO A 183 44.79 -11.97 -6.14
CA PRO A 183 45.81 -12.80 -6.77
C PRO A 183 46.96 -13.01 -5.79
N ALA A 184 47.14 -14.25 -5.35
CA ALA A 184 48.34 -14.67 -4.64
C ALA A 184 49.56 -14.51 -5.56
N ASP A 185 50.55 -13.78 -5.04
CA ASP A 185 51.90 -13.54 -5.58
C ASP A 185 52.40 -14.61 -6.56
N SER A 186 52.49 -14.22 -7.84
CA SER A 186 53.23 -14.94 -8.86
C SER A 186 54.67 -14.43 -8.91
N THR A 187 55.58 -14.96 -8.09
CA THR A 187 57.01 -15.05 -8.46
C THR A 187 57.69 -16.17 -7.68
N GLY A 188 57.91 -17.31 -8.32
CA GLY A 188 58.50 -18.48 -7.68
C GLY A 188 58.85 -19.65 -8.60
N ILE A 189 59.54 -19.36 -9.72
CA ILE A 189 60.77 -20.08 -10.14
C ILE A 189 60.63 -21.58 -10.52
N SER A 190 60.81 -21.85 -11.84
CA SER A 190 61.87 -22.72 -12.40
C SER A 190 61.63 -24.18 -12.88
N LEU A 191 62.19 -24.41 -14.09
CA LEU A 191 62.70 -25.63 -14.74
C LEU A 191 61.64 -26.65 -15.22
N TRP A 192 61.64 -27.09 -16.49
CA TRP A 192 62.75 -27.48 -17.37
C TRP A 192 62.61 -27.00 -18.81
#